data_AF-A0AAV0WY78-F1
#
_entry.id   AF-A0AAV0WY78-F1
#
_cell.length_a   1.000
_cell.length_b   1.000
_cell.length_c   1.000
_cell.angle_alpha   90.00
_cell.angle_beta   90.00
_cell.angle_gamma   90.00
#
_symmetry.space_group_name_H-M   'P 1'
#
loop_
_entity.id
_entity.type
_entity.pdbx_description
1 polymer ?
#
loop_
_entity_poly.entity_id
_entity_poly.type
_entity_poly.pdbx_seq_one_letter_code
_entity_poly.pdbx_strand_id
1 'polypeptide(L)'
;MINFMSGAVQNKYLGPLVCDNLRPYHTVENVPYFCIPKDFIKSWQTSVANFRKKLKPIMIYNKSLLCQDHNELLFEPTSNFFATEQSVSVIITKEEWLNLLDFYRADCGVFAYFDKYGIFKNSIPKVNSIPKLTKSVWDM
;
A
#
# COMPACT_ATOMS: atom_id res chain seq x y z
N MET A 1 -1.52 23.85 8.14
CA MET A 1 -2.92 23.40 8.30
C MET A 1 -2.94 21.88 8.20
N ILE A 2 -3.32 21.18 9.27
CA ILE A 2 -3.61 19.75 9.20
C ILE A 2 -5.04 19.66 8.67
N ASN A 3 -5.23 19.22 7.42
CA ASN A 3 -6.56 18.99 6.86
C ASN A 3 -7.23 17.86 7.64
N PHE A 4 -8.17 18.23 8.49
CA PHE A 4 -9.04 17.29 9.20
C PHE A 4 -10.06 16.76 8.19
N MET A 5 -9.69 15.71 7.43
CA MET A 5 -10.67 15.07 6.57
C MET A 5 -11.73 14.38 7.43
N SER A 6 -12.98 14.65 7.11
CA SER A 6 -14.11 14.07 7.85
C SER A 6 -14.14 12.56 7.68
N GLY A 7 -14.62 11.85 8.70
CA GLY A 7 -14.68 10.38 8.68
C GLY A 7 -15.47 9.80 7.50
N ALA A 8 -16.43 10.56 6.94
CA ALA A 8 -17.18 10.17 5.74
C ALA A 8 -16.31 10.15 4.48
N VAL A 9 -15.33 11.06 4.37
CA VAL A 9 -14.44 11.12 3.21
C VAL A 9 -13.35 10.05 3.31
N GLN A 10 -12.85 9.78 4.52
CA GLN A 10 -11.99 8.61 4.76
C GLN A 10 -12.71 7.30 4.39
N ASN A 11 -13.97 7.15 4.76
CA ASN A 11 -14.73 5.93 4.47
C ASN A 11 -15.02 5.76 2.97
N LYS A 12 -15.29 6.85 2.25
CA LYS A 12 -15.61 6.81 0.81
C LYS A 12 -14.40 6.47 -0.07
N TYR A 13 -13.19 6.91 0.29
CA TYR A 13 -11.98 6.68 -0.51
C TYR A 13 -11.08 5.55 0.02
N LEU A 14 -11.20 5.20 1.30
CA LEU A 14 -10.41 4.12 1.91
C LEU A 14 -11.25 2.88 2.26
N GLY A 15 -12.58 2.95 2.11
CA GLY A 15 -13.48 1.79 2.21
C GLY A 15 -13.03 0.56 1.40
N PRO A 16 -12.44 0.68 0.19
CA PRO A 16 -11.91 -0.46 -0.55
C PRO A 16 -10.72 -1.18 0.13
N LEU A 17 -9.95 -0.49 0.97
CA LEU A 17 -8.89 -1.07 1.82
C LEU A 17 -9.45 -1.70 3.11
N VAL A 18 -10.71 -1.44 3.45
CA VAL A 18 -11.44 -2.01 4.59
C VAL A 18 -12.36 -3.16 4.16
N CYS A 19 -12.99 -3.07 2.99
CA CYS A 19 -14.00 -4.00 2.49
C CYS A 19 -13.52 -4.66 1.19
N ASP A 20 -12.93 -5.85 1.35
CA ASP A 20 -12.32 -6.68 0.30
C ASP A 20 -13.31 -7.11 -0.80
N ASN A 21 -14.60 -7.17 -0.49
CA ASN A 21 -15.66 -7.69 -1.38
C ASN A 21 -15.84 -6.92 -2.71
N LEU A 22 -15.21 -5.76 -2.86
CA LEU A 22 -15.26 -4.95 -4.09
C LEU A 22 -14.00 -5.09 -4.96
N ARG A 23 -12.98 -5.81 -4.48
CA ARG A 23 -11.72 -5.97 -5.20
C ARG A 23 -11.83 -7.09 -6.24
N PRO A 24 -11.13 -6.96 -7.38
CA PRO A 24 -10.94 -8.11 -8.25
C PRO A 24 -10.22 -9.22 -7.49
N TYR A 25 -10.68 -10.46 -7.65
CA TYR A 25 -10.12 -11.64 -6.98
C TYR A 25 -8.69 -11.98 -7.40
N HIS A 26 -8.17 -11.34 -8.45
CA HIS A 26 -6.85 -11.62 -9.02
C HIS A 26 -6.15 -10.33 -9.42
N THR A 27 -4.82 -10.38 -9.40
CA THR A 27 -3.97 -9.34 -10.00
C THR A 27 -4.05 -9.37 -11.52
N VAL A 28 -3.83 -8.21 -12.14
CA VAL A 28 -3.80 -8.05 -13.58
C VAL A 28 -2.36 -8.05 -14.04
N GLU A 29 -2.08 -8.84 -15.07
CA GLU A 29 -0.76 -8.91 -15.68
C GLU A 29 -0.30 -7.54 -16.19
N ASN A 30 1.01 -7.26 -16.07
CA ASN A 30 1.62 -5.98 -16.46
C ASN A 30 1.10 -4.73 -15.72
N VAL A 31 0.31 -4.89 -14.67
CA VAL A 31 -0.14 -3.78 -13.81
C VAL A 31 0.71 -3.71 -12.54
N PRO A 32 1.29 -2.55 -12.20
CA PRO A 32 2.04 -2.39 -10.95
C PRO A 32 1.09 -2.31 -9.74
N TYR A 33 1.41 -3.11 -8.73
CA TYR A 33 0.82 -3.03 -7.40
C TYR A 33 1.82 -2.46 -6.40
N PHE A 34 1.35 -1.97 -5.25
CA PHE A 34 2.21 -1.45 -4.19
C PHE A 34 2.18 -2.38 -2.98
N CYS A 35 3.34 -2.78 -2.49
CA CYS A 35 3.45 -3.53 -1.24
C CYS A 35 3.35 -2.59 -0.04
N ILE A 36 2.59 -3.00 0.98
CA ILE A 36 2.42 -2.31 2.25
C ILE A 36 2.67 -3.31 3.40
N PRO A 37 3.43 -2.93 4.44
CA PRO A 37 3.59 -3.75 5.62
C PRO A 37 2.25 -4.13 6.25
N LYS A 38 2.10 -5.41 6.59
CA LYS A 38 0.91 -5.95 7.28
C LYS A 38 0.61 -5.17 8.56
N ASP A 39 1.64 -4.78 9.31
CA ASP A 39 1.48 -4.05 10.57
C ASP A 39 0.91 -2.65 10.39
N PHE A 40 1.26 -1.98 9.27
CA PHE A 40 0.64 -0.70 8.92
C PHE A 40 -0.84 -0.91 8.63
N ILE A 41 -1.20 -1.88 7.78
CA ILE A 41 -2.60 -2.17 7.43
C ILE A 41 -3.42 -2.52 8.67
N LYS A 42 -2.93 -3.41 9.54
CA LYS A 42 -3.62 -3.78 10.79
C LYS A 42 -3.83 -2.57 11.71
N SER A 43 -2.79 -1.76 11.89
CA SER A 43 -2.86 -0.55 12.73
C SER A 43 -3.82 0.48 12.14
N TRP A 44 -3.77 0.64 10.83
CA TRP A 44 -4.64 1.52 10.07
C TRP A 44 -6.11 1.09 10.16
N GLN A 45 -6.43 -0.16 9.85
CA GLN A 45 -7.78 -0.73 9.96
C GLN A 45 -8.36 -0.55 11.36
N THR A 46 -7.55 -0.81 12.39
CA THR A 46 -7.97 -0.62 13.78
C THR A 46 -8.24 0.84 14.10
N SER A 47 -7.44 1.77 13.57
CA SER A 47 -7.62 3.20 13.76
C SER A 47 -8.87 3.71 13.05
N VAL A 48 -9.15 3.26 11.83
CA VAL A 48 -10.38 3.61 11.09
C VAL A 48 -11.62 3.10 11.83
N ALA A 49 -11.59 1.86 12.33
CA ALA A 49 -12.70 1.29 13.11
C ALA A 49 -12.93 2.01 14.46
N ASN A 50 -11.88 2.58 15.06
CA ASN A 50 -11.91 3.19 16.39
C ASN A 50 -11.26 4.58 16.41
N PHE A 51 -11.68 5.47 15.51
CA PHE A 51 -11.03 6.76 15.23
C PHE A 51 -10.80 7.66 16.46
N ARG A 52 -11.63 7.54 17.50
CA ARG A 52 -11.53 8.37 18.73
C ARG A 52 -10.61 7.78 19.81
N LYS A 53 -10.23 6.50 19.72
CA LYS A 53 -9.59 5.77 20.84
C LYS A 53 -8.19 5.24 20.52
N LYS A 54 -7.84 5.07 19.25
CA LYS A 54 -6.53 4.51 18.86
C LYS A 54 -5.68 5.53 18.11
N LEU A 55 -4.37 5.49 18.38
CA LEU A 55 -3.38 6.27 17.65
C LEU A 55 -3.40 5.85 16.17
N LYS A 56 -3.42 6.87 15.30
CA LYS A 56 -3.27 6.67 13.86
C LYS A 56 -1.82 6.31 13.55
N PRO A 57 -1.57 5.40 12.59
CA PRO A 57 -0.21 5.21 12.11
C PRO A 57 0.31 6.53 11.52
N ILE A 58 1.57 6.85 11.79
CA ILE A 58 2.18 8.13 11.40
C ILE A 58 2.72 8.05 9.95
N MET A 59 3.19 6.87 9.57
CA MET A 59 3.95 6.66 8.34
C MET A 59 3.87 5.20 7.90
N ILE A 60 3.99 4.98 6.60
CA ILE A 60 4.16 3.69 5.95
C ILE A 60 5.67 3.40 5.88
N TYR A 61 6.13 2.37 6.58
CA TYR A 61 7.54 1.98 6.66
C TYR A 61 7.82 0.80 5.72
N ASN A 62 7.80 1.04 4.41
CA ASN A 62 8.03 0.02 3.39
C ASN A 62 9.48 -0.50 3.38
N LYS A 63 10.46 0.26 3.90
CA LYS A 63 11.83 -0.24 4.03
C LYS A 63 11.94 -1.47 4.93
N SER A 64 10.97 -1.73 5.81
CA SER A 64 10.93 -2.97 6.60
C SER A 64 10.71 -4.22 5.75
N LEU A 65 10.22 -4.06 4.53
CA LEU A 65 10.03 -5.15 3.57
C LEU A 65 11.30 -5.46 2.77
N LEU A 66 12.34 -4.64 2.89
CA LEU A 66 13.52 -4.70 2.03
C LEU A 66 14.74 -5.24 2.78
N CYS A 67 15.54 -6.03 2.08
CA CYS A 67 16.87 -6.38 2.52
C CYS A 67 17.75 -5.11 2.51
N GLN A 68 18.43 -4.85 3.62
CA GLN A 68 19.24 -3.63 3.76
C GLN A 68 20.41 -3.58 2.77
N ASP A 69 21.00 -4.75 2.47
CA ASP A 69 22.20 -4.84 1.63
C ASP A 69 21.85 -4.86 0.13
N HIS A 70 20.75 -5.52 -0.24
CA HIS A 70 20.39 -5.75 -1.64
C HIS A 70 19.31 -4.79 -2.14
N ASN A 71 18.59 -4.10 -1.25
CA ASN A 71 17.43 -3.26 -1.57
C ASN A 71 16.38 -4.01 -2.42
N GLU A 72 16.18 -5.29 -2.10
CA GLU A 72 15.19 -6.20 -2.69
C GLU A 72 14.21 -6.65 -1.62
N LEU A 73 13.03 -7.16 -2.00
CA LEU A 73 12.05 -7.68 -1.05
C LEU A 73 12.63 -8.86 -0.24
N LEU A 74 12.48 -8.83 1.08
CA LEU A 74 12.85 -9.93 1.98
C LEU A 74 12.01 -11.18 1.77
N PHE A 75 10.76 -10.99 1.34
CA PHE A 75 9.80 -12.06 1.12
C PHE A 75 8.96 -11.75 -0.11
N GLU A 76 8.64 -12.78 -0.90
CA GLU A 76 7.74 -12.64 -2.04
C GLU A 76 6.35 -12.21 -1.56
N PRO A 77 5.77 -11.16 -2.15
CA PRO A 77 4.42 -10.73 -1.82
C PRO A 77 3.42 -11.71 -2.43
N THR A 78 2.36 -12.01 -1.70
CA THR A 78 1.21 -12.72 -2.28
C THR A 78 0.42 -11.77 -3.16
N SER A 79 -0.25 -12.31 -4.19
CA SER A 79 -1.19 -11.56 -5.05
C SER A 79 -2.53 -11.25 -4.35
N ASN A 80 -2.56 -11.34 -3.01
CA ASN A 80 -3.74 -11.09 -2.21
C ASN A 80 -3.78 -9.63 -1.73
N PHE A 81 -4.95 -9.03 -1.83
CA PHE A 81 -5.22 -7.68 -1.34
C PHE A 81 -5.53 -7.62 0.16
N PHE A 82 -5.42 -8.75 0.87
CA PHE A 82 -5.66 -8.85 2.30
C PHE A 82 -4.48 -9.53 3.00
N ALA A 83 -4.26 -9.15 4.26
CA ALA A 83 -3.25 -9.75 5.10
C ALA A 83 -3.68 -11.16 5.53
N THR A 84 -2.96 -12.19 5.11
CA THR A 84 -3.04 -13.53 5.68
C THR A 84 -2.12 -13.67 6.89
N GLU A 85 -2.29 -14.71 7.70
CA GLU A 85 -1.38 -14.97 8.83
C GLU A 85 0.09 -15.12 8.39
N GLN A 86 0.32 -15.68 7.20
CA GLN A 86 1.64 -15.94 6.64
C GLN A 86 2.23 -14.74 5.88
N SER A 87 1.40 -13.78 5.48
CA SER A 87 1.86 -12.59 4.77
C SER A 87 2.61 -11.61 5.68
N VAL A 88 3.72 -11.06 5.19
CA VAL A 88 4.42 -9.93 5.82
C VAL A 88 3.99 -8.57 5.23
N SER A 89 3.39 -8.62 4.04
CA SER A 89 2.92 -7.47 3.29
C SER A 89 1.58 -7.76 2.61
N VAL A 90 0.92 -6.71 2.18
CA VAL A 90 -0.30 -6.74 1.36
C VAL A 90 -0.04 -5.91 0.12
N ILE A 91 -0.58 -6.35 -1.02
CA ILE A 91 -0.57 -5.52 -2.23
C ILE A 91 -1.80 -4.63 -2.30
N ILE A 92 -1.63 -3.42 -2.82
CA ILE A 92 -2.72 -2.46 -3.06
C ILE A 92 -2.58 -1.88 -4.47
N THR A 93 -3.66 -1.32 -5.00
CA THR A 93 -3.63 -0.69 -6.33
C THR A 93 -2.88 0.64 -6.30
N LYS A 94 -2.50 1.14 -7.48
CA LYS A 94 -1.89 2.48 -7.62
C LYS A 94 -2.79 3.59 -7.07
N GLU A 95 -4.10 3.51 -7.33
CA GLU A 95 -5.06 4.51 -6.84
C GLU A 95 -5.11 4.53 -5.31
N GLU A 96 -5.18 3.34 -4.70
CA GLU A 96 -5.17 3.18 -3.24
C GLU A 96 -3.88 3.71 -2.61
N TRP A 97 -2.75 3.45 -3.25
CA TRP A 97 -1.47 3.97 -2.81
C TRP A 97 -1.44 5.51 -2.82
N LEU A 98 -1.87 6.12 -3.92
CA LEU A 98 -1.95 7.59 -4.01
C LEU A 98 -2.89 8.16 -2.95
N ASN A 99 -4.05 7.54 -2.74
CA ASN A 99 -4.99 7.94 -1.70
C ASN A 99 -4.38 7.84 -0.30
N LEU A 100 -3.58 6.80 0.00
CA LEU A 100 -2.87 6.70 1.28
C LEU A 100 -1.84 7.81 1.45
N LEU A 101 -1.11 8.17 0.39
CA LEU A 101 -0.08 9.21 0.43
C LEU A 101 -0.63 10.62 0.70
N ASP A 102 -1.92 10.87 0.45
CA ASP A 102 -2.58 12.13 0.83
C ASP A 102 -2.68 12.31 2.36
N PHE A 103 -2.61 11.22 3.12
CA PHE A 103 -2.76 11.22 4.59
C PHE A 103 -1.52 10.78 5.34
N TYR A 104 -0.73 9.88 4.76
CA TYR A 104 0.38 9.20 5.41
C TYR A 104 1.66 9.44 4.61
N ARG A 105 2.75 9.69 5.32
CA ARG A 105 4.07 9.68 4.70
C ARG A 105 4.49 8.24 4.40
N ALA A 106 5.37 8.05 3.44
CA ALA A 106 6.04 6.77 3.19
C ALA A 106 7.55 7.00 3.03
N ASP A 107 8.36 6.02 3.46
CA ASP A 107 9.82 6.05 3.30
C ASP A 107 10.27 5.64 1.89
N CYS A 108 9.55 4.72 1.26
CA CYS A 108 9.70 4.33 -0.13
C CYS A 108 8.40 3.75 -0.70
N GLY A 109 8.29 3.72 -2.02
CA GLY A 109 7.30 2.90 -2.71
C GLY A 109 7.93 1.56 -3.10
N VAL A 110 7.22 0.45 -2.93
CA VAL A 110 7.66 -0.86 -3.42
C VAL A 110 6.64 -1.37 -4.42
N PHE A 111 7.03 -1.35 -5.69
CA PHE A 111 6.18 -1.80 -6.80
C PHE A 111 6.34 -3.31 -6.94
N ALA A 112 5.25 -4.06 -7.07
CA ALA A 112 5.25 -5.49 -7.33
C ALA A 112 4.45 -5.79 -8.60
N TYR A 113 4.97 -6.71 -9.41
CA TYR A 113 4.33 -7.15 -10.64
C TYR A 113 4.07 -8.64 -10.59
N PHE A 114 2.95 -9.02 -11.18
CA PHE A 114 2.47 -10.40 -11.24
C PHE A 114 2.14 -10.76 -12.69
N ASP A 115 2.23 -12.04 -13.03
CA ASP A 115 1.68 -12.52 -14.30
C ASP A 115 0.16 -12.71 -14.23
N LYS A 116 -0.41 -13.13 -15.35
CA LYS A 116 -1.84 -13.45 -15.50
C LYS A 116 -2.36 -14.53 -14.55
N TYR A 117 -1.49 -15.30 -13.90
CA TYR A 117 -1.86 -16.32 -12.91
C TYR A 117 -1.71 -15.81 -11.47
N GLY A 118 -1.32 -14.54 -11.30
CA GLY A 118 -1.07 -13.97 -9.98
C GLY A 118 0.24 -14.44 -9.35
N ILE A 119 1.18 -14.96 -10.15
CA ILE A 119 2.51 -15.35 -9.67
C ILE A 119 3.42 -14.12 -9.70
N PHE A 120 4.11 -13.88 -8.59
CA PHE A 120 5.07 -12.79 -8.46
C PHE A 120 6.18 -12.91 -9.53
N LYS A 121 6.51 -11.79 -10.18
CA LYS A 121 7.57 -11.72 -11.19
C LYS A 121 8.77 -10.94 -10.72
N ASN A 122 8.54 -9.72 -10.27
CA ASN A 122 9.59 -8.85 -9.80
C ASN A 122 9.01 -7.75 -8.90
N SER A 123 9.92 -7.09 -8.20
CA SER A 123 9.62 -5.86 -7.48
C SER A 123 10.62 -4.77 -7.82
N ILE A 124 10.17 -3.53 -7.74
CA ILE A 124 11.02 -2.35 -7.95
C ILE A 124 10.83 -1.43 -6.75
N PRO A 125 11.76 -1.44 -5.78
CA PRO A 125 11.75 -0.45 -4.70
C PRO A 125 12.18 0.91 -5.22
N LYS A 126 11.30 1.91 -5.13
CA LYS A 126 11.63 3.32 -5.36
C LYS A 126 11.86 4.00 -4.03
N VAL A 127 13.13 3.96 -3.60
CA VAL A 127 13.62 4.73 -2.46
C VAL A 127 13.82 6.18 -2.93
N ASN A 128 13.24 7.15 -2.21
CA ASN A 128 13.36 8.60 -2.46
C ASN A 128 12.61 9.21 -3.66
N SER A 129 11.41 8.75 -3.96
CA SER A 129 10.45 9.60 -4.66
C SER A 129 9.23 9.83 -3.77
N ILE A 130 9.28 10.86 -2.93
CA ILE A 130 8.10 11.72 -2.82
C ILE A 130 8.18 12.56 -4.09
N PRO A 131 7.45 12.26 -5.17
CA PRO A 131 7.29 13.28 -6.17
C PRO A 131 6.58 14.42 -5.45
N LYS A 132 7.15 15.62 -5.44
CA LYS A 132 6.26 16.76 -5.64
C LYS A 132 5.48 16.40 -6.88
N LEU A 133 4.20 16.07 -6.69
CA LEU A 133 3.26 15.63 -7.71
C LEU A 133 3.42 16.51 -8.94
N THR A 134 4.19 16.02 -9.91
CA THR A 134 4.25 16.56 -11.25
C THR A 134 3.97 15.37 -12.14
N LYS A 135 2.87 15.52 -12.87
CA LYS A 135 2.16 14.49 -13.64
C LYS A 135 3.04 13.81 -14.71
N SER A 136 4.24 14.32 -14.97
CA SER A 136 5.04 14.02 -16.17
C SER A 136 5.99 12.82 -16.06
N VAL A 137 6.16 12.19 -14.90
CA VAL A 137 7.13 11.08 -14.73
C VAL A 137 6.50 9.70 -14.96
N TRP A 138 5.18 9.62 -15.14
CA TRP A 138 4.45 8.35 -15.15
C TRP A 138 3.86 7.95 -16.51
N ASP A 139 4.13 8.72 -17.56
CA ASP A 139 3.65 8.49 -18.95
C ASP A 139 4.79 8.09 -19.92
N MET A 140 5.82 7.38 -19.43
CA MET A 140 6.84 6.74 -20.28
C MET A 140 6.80 5.23 -20.13
#